data_AF-A0A4P9WKI0-F1
#
_entry.id   AF-A0A4P9WKI0-F1
#
_cell.length_a   1.000
_cell.length_b   1.000
_cell.length_c   1.000
_cell.angle_alpha   90.00
_cell.angle_beta   90.00
_cell.angle_gamma   90.00
#
_symmetry.space_group_name_H-M   'P 1'
#
loop_
_entity.id
_entity.type
_entity.pdbx_description
1 polymer ?
#
loop_
_entity_poly.entity_id
_entity_poly.type
_entity_poly.pdbx_seq_one_letter_code
_entity_poly.pdbx_strand_id
1 'polypeptide(L)'
;LETVDRLKTFLATAPSNWNPLERLRRFTLPCGEFVSCVFWGNMFHITGTDILRVLVYKFHVIGRPVRDLKKLANDLFSDLRQLKAGVDATMEEPTSEFLKMLYEENCIRSQKKQKVFYWYSVRHDKL
;
A
#
# COMPACT_ATOMS: atom_id res chain seq x y z
N LEU A 1 3.48 -1.68 20.76
CA LEU A 1 2.06 -2.07 20.63
C LEU A 1 1.24 -0.89 20.11
N GLU A 2 1.31 0.27 20.77
CA GLU A 2 0.61 1.50 20.36
C GLU A 2 0.75 1.86 18.86
N THR A 3 1.96 1.84 18.30
CA THR A 3 2.18 2.18 16.88
C THR A 3 1.52 1.19 15.91
N VAL A 4 1.38 -0.09 16.29
CA VAL A 4 0.65 -1.08 15.47
C VAL A 4 -0.84 -0.81 15.49
N ASP A 5 -1.39 -0.44 16.64
CA ASP A 5 -2.81 -0.09 16.74
C ASP A 5 -3.12 1.23 16.01
N ARG A 6 -2.19 2.18 16.02
CA ARG A 6 -2.25 3.37 15.16
C ARG A 6 -2.21 3.02 13.67
N LEU A 7 -1.35 2.08 13.26
CA LEU A 7 -1.32 1.60 11.88
C LEU A 7 -2.62 0.90 11.50
N LYS A 8 -3.17 0.04 12.37
CA LYS A 8 -4.48 -0.61 12.14
C LYS A 8 -5.59 0.42 11.99
N THR A 9 -5.62 1.41 12.87
CA THR A 9 -6.59 2.51 12.82
C THR A 9 -6.45 3.26 11.50
N PHE A 10 -5.23 3.61 11.10
CA PHE A 10 -4.97 4.23 9.81
C PHE A 10 -5.47 3.38 8.64
N LEU A 11 -5.15 2.08 8.61
CA LEU A 11 -5.62 1.19 7.53
C LEU A 11 -7.14 1.10 7.46
N ALA A 12 -7.82 1.17 8.61
CA ALA A 12 -9.28 1.12 8.69
C ALA A 12 -9.95 2.45 8.28
N THR A 13 -9.33 3.60 8.56
CA THR A 13 -9.99 4.91 8.45
C THR A 13 -9.31 5.89 7.49
N ALA A 14 -8.22 5.52 6.81
CA ALA A 14 -7.49 6.45 5.95
C ALA A 14 -8.36 7.09 4.86
N PRO A 15 -9.31 6.40 4.20
CA PRO A 15 -10.22 7.03 3.25
C PRO A 15 -11.32 7.91 3.89
N SER A 16 -11.57 7.80 5.19
CA SER A 16 -12.65 8.51 5.88
C SER A 16 -12.32 9.99 6.06
N ASN A 17 -13.35 10.86 6.00
CA ASN A 17 -13.20 12.32 6.13
C ASN A 17 -12.10 12.87 5.20
N TRP A 18 -12.14 12.49 3.93
CA TRP A 18 -11.12 12.88 2.96
C TRP A 18 -11.23 14.37 2.61
N ASN A 19 -10.09 15.06 2.58
CA ASN A 19 -10.01 16.42 2.10
C ASN A 19 -9.88 16.41 0.57
N PRO A 20 -10.81 16.99 -0.21
CA PRO A 20 -10.74 16.98 -1.68
C PRO A 20 -9.48 17.66 -2.26
N LEU A 21 -8.80 18.49 -1.47
CA LEU A 21 -7.54 19.13 -1.87
C LEU A 21 -6.32 18.21 -1.69
N GLU A 22 -6.45 17.12 -0.93
CA GLU A 22 -5.38 16.16 -0.68
C GLU A 22 -5.42 15.02 -1.70
N ARG A 23 -4.26 14.69 -2.27
CA ARG A 23 -4.09 13.53 -3.17
C ARG A 23 -3.67 12.27 -2.44
N LEU A 24 -3.05 12.42 -1.27
CA LEU A 24 -2.51 11.31 -0.51
C LEU A 24 -2.54 11.60 1.00
N ARG A 25 -2.71 10.54 1.79
CA ARG A 25 -2.63 10.54 3.24
C ARG A 25 -1.62 9.49 3.67
N ARG A 26 -0.68 9.86 4.52
CA ARG A 26 0.46 9.00 4.91
C ARG A 26 0.42 8.62 6.38
N PHE A 27 0.87 7.40 6.64
CA PHE A 27 1.27 6.94 7.96
C PHE A 27 2.77 6.68 7.97
N THR A 28 3.50 7.36 8.85
CA THR A 28 4.95 7.18 9.02
C THR A 28 5.24 5.96 9.89
N LEU A 29 6.02 5.03 9.35
CA LEU A 29 6.55 3.90 10.07
C LEU A 29 7.80 4.31 10.88
N PRO A 30 8.09 3.66 12.03
CA PRO A 30 9.29 3.96 12.82
C PRO A 30 10.64 3.82 12.09
N CYS A 31 10.68 3.08 10.99
CA CYS A 31 11.87 2.95 10.13
C CYS A 31 12.09 4.14 9.18
N GLY A 32 11.20 5.15 9.19
CA GLY A 32 11.25 6.29 8.27
C GLY A 32 10.57 6.05 6.91
N GLU A 33 10.06 4.83 6.66
CA GLU A 33 9.19 4.58 5.51
C GLU A 33 7.74 5.02 5.79
N PHE A 34 6.91 5.05 4.74
CA PHE A 34 5.52 5.47 4.83
C PHE A 34 4.59 4.44 4.19
N VAL A 35 3.35 4.39 4.67
CA VAL A 35 2.22 3.70 4.04
C VAL A 35 1.25 4.77 3.58
N SER A 36 0.87 4.76 2.30
CA SER A 36 0.05 5.82 1.71
C SER A 36 -1.32 5.31 1.28
N CYS A 37 -2.36 6.03 1.67
CA CYS A 37 -3.68 5.98 1.03
C CYS A 37 -3.71 7.05 -0.04
N VAL A 38 -4.00 6.67 -1.29
CA VAL A 38 -3.91 7.58 -2.44
C VAL A 38 -5.26 7.72 -3.11
N PHE A 39 -5.71 8.96 -3.31
CA PHE A 39 -6.95 9.25 -4.02
C PHE A 39 -6.63 9.59 -5.48
N TRP A 40 -7.17 8.80 -6.40
CA TRP A 40 -6.97 8.96 -7.84
C TRP A 40 -8.18 8.44 -8.60
N GLY A 41 -8.61 9.11 -9.66
CA GLY A 41 -9.73 8.63 -10.49
C GLY A 41 -11.03 8.36 -9.70
N ASN A 42 -11.32 9.18 -8.70
CA ASN A 42 -12.46 9.04 -7.78
C ASN A 42 -12.45 7.75 -6.92
N MET A 43 -11.30 7.09 -6.79
CA MET A 43 -11.11 5.86 -6.03
C MET A 43 -9.91 5.95 -5.09
N PHE A 44 -9.95 5.20 -4.00
CA PHE A 44 -8.84 5.08 -3.05
C PHE A 44 -7.97 3.88 -3.38
N HIS A 45 -6.67 4.07 -3.25
CA HIS A 45 -5.66 3.12 -3.69
C HIS A 45 -4.59 2.87 -2.63
N ILE A 46 -4.03 1.66 -2.68
CA ILE A 46 -2.81 1.26 -1.96
C ILE A 46 -1.88 0.51 -2.93
N THR A 47 -0.58 0.74 -2.81
CA THR A 47 0.40 0.10 -3.68
C THR A 47 0.86 -1.23 -3.11
N GLY A 48 1.30 -2.15 -3.96
CA GLY A 48 1.93 -3.39 -3.50
C GLY A 48 3.19 -3.15 -2.63
N THR A 49 3.88 -2.02 -2.84
CA THR A 49 5.03 -1.62 -2.02
C THR A 49 4.58 -1.25 -0.60
N ASP A 50 3.51 -0.48 -0.47
CA ASP A 50 2.97 -0.08 0.83
C ASP A 50 2.39 -1.27 1.60
N ILE A 51 1.74 -2.22 0.91
CA ILE A 51 1.29 -3.49 1.52
C ILE A 51 2.49 -4.28 2.07
N LEU A 52 3.59 -4.37 1.31
CA LEU A 52 4.81 -5.05 1.77
C LEU A 52 5.41 -4.36 3.00
N ARG A 53 5.45 -3.02 3.04
CA ARG A 53 5.91 -2.24 4.19
C ARG A 53 5.07 -2.52 5.45
N VAL A 54 3.74 -2.57 5.31
CA VAL A 54 2.82 -2.96 6.40
C VAL A 54 3.19 -4.33 6.97
N LEU A 55 3.36 -5.33 6.11
CA LEU A 55 3.69 -6.69 6.53
C LEU A 55 5.05 -6.78 7.23
N VAL A 56 6.09 -6.20 6.63
CA VAL A 56 7.44 -6.17 7.21
C VAL A 56 7.42 -5.52 8.59
N TYR A 57 6.71 -4.40 8.72
CA TYR A 57 6.58 -3.71 10.00
C TYR A 57 5.84 -4.55 11.05
N LYS A 58 4.72 -5.18 10.69
CA LYS A 58 3.98 -6.06 11.60
C LYS A 58 4.81 -7.25 12.07
N PHE A 59 5.52 -7.92 11.15
CA PHE A 59 6.45 -9.01 11.47
C PHE A 59 7.55 -8.57 12.45
N HIS A 60 8.10 -7.37 12.25
CA HIS A 60 9.09 -6.80 13.17
C HIS A 60 8.50 -6.58 14.58
N VAL A 61 7.31 -5.99 14.70
CA VAL A 61 6.72 -5.67 16.01
C VAL A 61 6.31 -6.93 16.80
N ILE A 62 5.91 -8.01 16.13
CA ILE A 62 5.59 -9.28 16.82
C ILE A 62 6.83 -10.12 17.18
N GLY A 63 8.04 -9.56 17.05
CA GLY A 63 9.30 -10.25 17.37
C GLY A 63 9.69 -11.32 16.36
N ARG A 64 9.16 -11.27 15.13
CA ARG A 64 9.47 -12.22 14.04
C ARG A 64 10.03 -11.46 12.82
N PRO A 65 11.21 -10.82 12.92
CA PRO A 65 11.74 -10.01 11.83
C PRO A 65 11.90 -10.84 10.56
N VAL A 66 11.56 -10.22 9.43
CA VAL A 66 11.64 -10.83 8.10
C VAL A 66 13.10 -11.09 7.75
N ARG A 67 13.50 -12.37 7.73
CA ARG A 67 14.87 -12.78 7.36
C ARG A 67 15.12 -12.75 5.86
N ASP A 68 14.08 -13.02 5.08
CA ASP A 68 14.12 -13.03 3.62
C ASP A 68 13.01 -12.15 3.05
N LEU A 69 13.36 -10.89 2.79
CA LEU A 69 12.44 -9.92 2.22
C LEU A 69 11.99 -10.30 0.80
N LYS A 70 12.86 -10.96 0.02
CA LYS A 70 12.56 -11.36 -1.35
C LYS A 70 11.52 -12.46 -1.37
N LYS A 71 11.64 -13.45 -0.48
CA LYS A 71 10.63 -14.50 -0.30
C LYS A 71 9.28 -13.90 0.12
N LEU A 72 9.26 -13.06 1.15
CA LEU A 72 8.02 -12.41 1.60
C LEU A 72 7.36 -11.61 0.48
N ALA A 73 8.14 -10.84 -0.27
CA ALA A 73 7.64 -10.08 -1.41
C ALA A 73 7.06 -11.00 -2.49
N ASN A 74 7.73 -12.09 -2.83
CA ASN A 74 7.23 -13.05 -3.82
C ASN A 74 5.93 -13.71 -3.39
N ASP A 75 5.83 -14.14 -2.13
CA ASP A 75 4.64 -14.76 -1.56
C ASP A 75 3.47 -13.75 -1.56
N LEU A 76 3.71 -12.53 -1.08
CA LEU A 76 2.73 -11.44 -1.11
C LEU A 76 2.25 -11.14 -2.53
N PHE A 77 3.18 -10.93 -3.47
CA PHE A 77 2.81 -10.61 -4.84
C PHE A 77 2.12 -11.79 -5.52
N SER A 78 2.35 -13.02 -5.07
CA SER A 78 1.59 -14.18 -5.48
C SER A 78 0.13 -14.09 -5.05
N ASP A 79 -0.11 -13.78 -3.78
CA ASP A 79 -1.46 -13.64 -3.25
C ASP A 79 -2.19 -12.46 -3.91
N LEU A 80 -1.49 -11.34 -4.14
CA LEU A 80 -2.07 -10.16 -4.79
C LEU A 80 -2.41 -10.39 -6.27
N ARG A 81 -1.87 -11.43 -6.93
CA ARG A 81 -2.25 -11.74 -8.33
C ARG A 81 -3.73 -12.07 -8.47
N GLN A 82 -4.36 -12.62 -7.43
CA GLN A 82 -5.77 -13.03 -7.45
C GLN A 82 -6.75 -11.84 -7.60
N LEU A 83 -6.33 -10.63 -7.20
CA LEU A 83 -7.12 -9.40 -7.31
C LEU A 83 -7.17 -8.94 -8.77
N LYS A 84 -8.35 -8.83 -9.37
CA LYS A 84 -8.53 -8.61 -10.82
C LYS A 84 -8.37 -7.14 -11.19
N ALA A 85 -7.70 -6.86 -12.30
CA ALA A 85 -7.65 -5.51 -12.85
C ALA A 85 -9.06 -5.08 -13.33
N GLY A 86 -9.42 -3.82 -13.07
CA GLY A 86 -10.75 -3.26 -13.33
C GLY A 86 -11.78 -3.54 -12.23
N VAL A 87 -11.54 -4.50 -11.35
CA VAL A 87 -12.46 -4.87 -10.25
C VAL A 87 -11.85 -4.57 -8.88
N ASP A 88 -10.60 -4.99 -8.67
CA ASP A 88 -9.89 -4.89 -7.39
C ASP A 88 -8.67 -3.98 -7.44
N ALA A 89 -8.26 -3.60 -8.65
CA ALA A 89 -7.06 -2.83 -8.91
C ALA A 89 -7.16 -2.13 -10.27
N THR A 90 -6.44 -1.04 -10.44
CA THR A 90 -6.12 -0.52 -11.77
C THR A 90 -4.84 -1.17 -12.28
N MET A 91 -4.75 -1.37 -13.59
CA MET A 91 -3.51 -1.78 -14.25
C MET A 91 -2.88 -0.53 -14.85
N GLU A 92 -1.80 -0.07 -14.25
CA GLU A 92 -1.15 1.17 -14.65
C GLU A 92 0.03 0.89 -15.57
N GLU A 93 0.09 1.60 -16.69
CA GLU A 93 1.22 1.56 -17.63
C GLU A 93 2.36 2.47 -17.17
N PRO A 94 3.62 2.21 -17.57
CA PRO A 94 4.79 3.02 -17.21
C PRO A 94 4.66 4.52 -17.46
N THR A 95 3.90 4.90 -18.48
CA THR A 95 3.71 6.28 -18.92
C THR A 95 2.50 6.96 -18.29
N SER A 96 1.74 6.25 -17.44
CA SER A 96 0.56 6.83 -16.79
C SER A 96 0.95 7.93 -15.79
N GLU A 97 0.17 9.00 -15.77
CA GLU A 97 0.33 10.10 -14.82
C GLU A 97 0.21 9.62 -13.37
N PHE A 98 -0.68 8.65 -13.13
CA PHE A 98 -0.88 8.09 -11.81
C PHE A 98 0.40 7.44 -11.29
N LEU A 99 1.01 6.58 -12.11
CA LEU A 99 2.20 5.84 -11.73
C LEU A 99 3.43 6.76 -11.61
N LYS A 100 3.52 7.80 -12.45
CA LYS A 100 4.50 8.87 -12.28
C LYS A 100 4.37 9.57 -10.93
N MET A 101 3.15 9.98 -10.56
CA MET A 101 2.89 10.60 -9.26
C MET A 101 3.24 9.67 -8.09
N LEU A 102 2.84 8.39 -8.15
CA LEU A 102 3.18 7.41 -7.12
C LEU A 102 4.70 7.22 -6.96
N TYR A 103 5.46 7.31 -8.05
CA TYR A 103 6.92 7.21 -8.01
C TYR A 103 7.55 8.46 -7.39
N GLU A 104 7.14 9.66 -7.82
CA GLU A 104 7.58 10.94 -7.24
C GLU A 104 7.28 11.02 -5.74
N GLU A 105 6.14 10.46 -5.32
CA GLU A 105 5.68 10.40 -3.94
C GLU A 105 6.19 9.16 -3.17
N ASN A 106 7.18 8.42 -3.69
CA ASN A 106 7.83 7.26 -3.04
C ASN A 106 6.86 6.14 -2.58
N CYS A 107 5.68 6.05 -3.21
CA CYS A 107 4.68 5.02 -2.97
C CYS A 107 5.03 3.71 -3.71
N ILE A 108 5.87 3.78 -4.74
CA ILE A 108 6.37 2.63 -5.52
C ILE A 108 7.87 2.76 -5.78
N ARG A 109 8.54 1.62 -6.08
CA ARG A 109 9.99 1.57 -6.33
C ARG A 109 10.40 1.59 -7.80
N SER A 110 9.45 1.43 -8.72
CA SER A 110 9.75 1.41 -10.15
C SER A 110 8.55 1.86 -10.97
N GLN A 111 8.81 2.43 -12.14
CA GLN A 111 7.76 2.82 -13.08
C GLN A 111 7.35 1.72 -14.07
N LYS A 112 7.48 0.44 -13.70
CA LYS A 112 7.06 -0.67 -14.56
C LYS A 112 5.54 -0.83 -14.53
N LYS A 113 4.98 -1.44 -15.58
CA LYS A 113 3.57 -1.84 -15.61
C LYS A 113 3.23 -2.64 -14.37
N GLN A 114 2.26 -2.19 -13.58
CA GLN A 114 1.92 -2.83 -12.31
C GLN A 114 0.47 -2.57 -11.92
N LYS A 115 -0.06 -3.45 -11.04
CA LYS A 115 -1.35 -3.23 -10.41
C LYS A 115 -1.21 -2.21 -9.28
N VAL A 116 -2.15 -1.27 -9.21
CA VAL A 116 -2.38 -0.44 -8.05
C VAL A 116 -3.74 -0.82 -7.48
N PHE A 117 -3.78 -1.27 -6.23
CA PHE A 117 -4.95 -1.94 -5.68
C PHE A 117 -5.94 -0.95 -5.12
N TYR A 118 -7.24 -1.18 -5.32
CA TYR A 118 -8.27 -0.43 -4.63
C TYR A 118 -8.17 -0.72 -3.13
N TRP A 119 -8.21 0.34 -2.33
CA TRP A 119 -8.04 0.27 -0.88
C TRP A 119 -8.95 -0.80 -0.27
N TYR A 120 -10.24 -0.76 -0.61
CA TYR A 120 -11.26 -1.65 -0.05
C TYR A 120 -11.21 -3.10 -0.57
N SER A 121 -10.48 -3.37 -1.66
CA SER A 121 -10.28 -4.74 -2.16
C SER A 121 -9.15 -5.47 -1.44
N VAL A 122 -8.34 -4.75 -0.67
CA VAL A 122 -7.26 -5.33 0.14
C VAL A 122 -7.80 -5.62 1.55
N ARG A 123 -7.68 -6.87 1.98
CA ARG A 123 -8.08 -7.30 3.34
C ARG A 123 -7.07 -6.82 4.39
N HIS A 124 -7.17 -5.54 4.77
CA HIS A 124 -6.23 -4.90 5.70
C HIS A 124 -6.17 -5.57 7.09
N ASP A 125 -7.26 -6.21 7.51
CA ASP A 125 -7.38 -7.02 8.72
C ASP A 125 -6.48 -8.26 8.70
N LYS A 126 -6.19 -8.79 7.51
CA LYS A 126 -5.34 -9.98 7.29
C LYS A 126 -3.91 -9.65 6.89
N LEU A 127 -3.60 -8.36 6.71
CA LEU A 127 -2.24 -7.87 6.55
C LEU A 127 -1.48 -7.89 7.87
#